data_AF-A0AAU6QUU4-F1
#
_entry.id   AF-A0AAU6QUU4-F1
#
_cell.length_a   1.000
_cell.length_b   1.000
_cell.length_c   1.000
_cell.angle_alpha   90.00
_cell.angle_beta   90.00
_cell.angle_gamma   90.00
#
_symmetry.space_group_name_H-M   'P 1'
#
loop_
_entity.id
_entity.type
_entity.pdbx_description
1 polymer ?
#
loop_
_entity_poly.entity_id
_entity_poly.type
_entity_poly.pdbx_seq_one_letter_code
_entity_poly.pdbx_strand_id
1 'polypeptide(L)'
;MAKWLVRTLAACLLSLATLSATAQTVTRPFSALRPTGGAAAAAHALVVELSPREALSGVHLRLASAAALPAGARYLVWVNGAPVAEVDANEAEQTLALSPNAFVPGTNSIQLALMPRAAAISAETALANLAPIDDARSSVSLDFAGLRADTAPTLAQLPVAFDRRAWMPRTVTVELGGDSTSPEQLRAAALAVEGIEARMRQVDVTAAYQGESAIVARESDPASWMIAPEAALAGDILLVGTRKALADLLPASVARAITGPFLGLYSANQGKSVVVVLSGINDADCVHAAQAFADTAMVFPARSAIVLGEATAIHAPQTHRAVSLGQKDPALVRAALNFAAIRVRATGALTDFTFTFSSDGTNADLFFGRDAALSAHLRRQLPVYPTLQPGQAVSLPGSSGVQRFIAVLGNGNASVASAVEMLRQPATWSLFTRGPTLFDTAAKSAVPLTVARRSPVATLRLLLDDLRVFWSVFVALLVLLPIFLNVTLKAQVAKRLGAGNHSSSSGTPPKQ
;
A
#
# COMPACT_ATOMS: atom_id res chain seq x y z
N MET A 1 50.79 -21.26 15.49
CA MET A 1 50.46 -19.89 15.95
C MET A 1 50.02 -18.95 14.83
N ALA A 2 50.70 -18.89 13.66
CA ALA A 2 50.35 -17.97 12.57
C ALA A 2 48.92 -18.13 12.00
N LYS A 3 48.37 -19.35 11.92
CA LYS A 3 46.99 -19.59 11.43
C LYS A 3 45.88 -19.10 12.38
N TRP A 4 46.18 -18.97 13.67
CA TRP A 4 45.20 -18.48 14.65
C TRP A 4 45.12 -16.95 14.56
N LEU A 5 46.28 -16.27 14.50
CA LEU A 5 46.35 -14.82 14.34
C LEU A 5 45.68 -14.30 13.05
N VAL A 6 45.80 -15.02 11.94
CA VAL A 6 45.15 -14.63 10.67
C VAL A 6 43.62 -14.78 10.75
N ARG A 7 43.11 -15.75 11.51
CA ARG A 7 41.66 -15.90 11.73
C ARG A 7 41.10 -14.84 12.68
N THR A 8 41.86 -14.45 13.71
CA THR A 8 41.44 -13.37 14.61
C THR A 8 41.53 -11.99 13.93
N LEU A 9 42.54 -11.75 13.08
CA LEU A 9 42.62 -10.52 12.27
C LEU A 9 41.52 -10.45 11.21
N ALA A 10 41.18 -11.58 10.56
CA ALA A 10 40.06 -11.62 9.61
C ALA A 10 38.71 -11.39 10.30
N ALA A 11 38.50 -11.96 11.50
CA ALA A 11 37.30 -11.69 12.30
C ALA A 11 37.23 -10.23 12.79
N CYS A 12 38.36 -9.62 13.16
CA CYS A 12 38.42 -8.20 13.50
C CYS A 12 38.18 -7.30 12.28
N LEU A 13 38.74 -7.63 11.10
CA LEU A 13 38.52 -6.87 9.86
C LEU A 13 37.10 -7.04 9.30
N LEU A 14 36.45 -8.19 9.51
CA LEU A 14 35.03 -8.41 9.19
C LEU A 14 34.09 -7.76 10.22
N SER A 15 34.52 -7.56 11.47
CA SER A 15 33.77 -6.77 12.47
C SER A 15 33.91 -5.25 12.34
N LEU A 16 34.86 -4.80 11.51
CA LEU A 16 35.11 -3.39 11.19
C LEU A 16 34.45 -2.92 9.90
N ALA A 17 33.68 -3.78 9.22
CA ALA A 17 32.62 -3.35 8.33
C ALA A 17 31.47 -2.77 9.18
N THR A 18 31.74 -1.62 9.81
CA THR A 18 30.71 -0.75 10.35
C THR A 18 29.66 -0.60 9.27
N LEU A 19 28.40 -0.88 9.64
CA LEU A 19 27.22 -0.55 8.86
C LEU A 19 27.33 0.90 8.40
N SER A 20 27.88 1.13 7.21
CA SER A 20 27.76 2.39 6.51
C SER A 20 26.28 2.50 6.23
N ALA A 21 25.57 3.26 7.07
CA ALA A 21 24.24 3.75 6.74
C ALA A 21 24.39 4.36 5.36
N THR A 22 23.77 3.75 4.35
CA THR A 22 23.78 4.29 2.99
C THR A 22 23.24 5.70 3.08
N ALA A 23 24.11 6.69 2.88
CA ALA A 23 23.70 8.09 2.85
C ALA A 23 22.63 8.21 1.75
N GLN A 24 21.43 8.63 2.12
CA GLN A 24 20.36 8.85 1.18
C GLN A 24 20.28 10.35 0.92
N THR A 25 20.36 10.75 -0.35
CA THR A 25 20.14 12.13 -0.77
C THR A 25 18.75 12.21 -1.39
N VAL A 26 17.91 13.11 -0.88
CA VAL A 26 16.59 13.39 -1.45
C VAL A 26 16.56 14.81 -1.97
N THR A 27 16.23 14.98 -3.25
CA THR A 27 16.15 16.28 -3.92
C THR A 27 14.71 16.63 -4.28
N ARG A 28 14.29 17.86 -3.99
CA ARG A 28 12.99 18.41 -4.42
C ARG A 28 13.13 19.76 -5.09
N PRO A 29 12.39 20.03 -6.17
CA PRO A 29 12.37 21.35 -6.79
C PRO A 29 11.72 22.37 -5.85
N PHE A 30 12.09 23.64 -5.97
CA PHE A 30 11.53 24.71 -5.13
C PHE A 30 10.01 24.83 -5.32
N SER A 31 9.51 24.59 -6.54
CA SER A 31 8.07 24.61 -6.84
C SER A 31 7.25 23.65 -5.98
N ALA A 32 7.83 22.53 -5.52
CA ALA A 32 7.17 21.56 -4.65
C ALA A 32 7.24 21.94 -3.15
N LEU A 33 8.10 22.90 -2.79
CA LEU A 33 8.36 23.32 -1.41
C LEU A 33 7.76 24.69 -1.08
N ARG A 34 7.29 25.43 -2.09
CA ARG A 34 6.62 26.71 -1.88
C ARG A 34 5.22 26.48 -1.32
N PRO A 35 4.89 27.07 -0.16
CA PRO A 35 3.53 27.01 0.38
C PRO A 35 2.57 27.84 -0.48
N THR A 36 1.32 27.39 -0.58
CA THR A 36 0.27 28.05 -1.38
C THR A 36 -0.41 29.22 -0.65
N GLY A 37 -0.14 29.42 0.65
CA GLY A 37 -0.71 30.50 1.45
C GLY A 37 -0.09 30.62 2.84
N GLY A 38 -0.52 31.63 3.59
CA GLY A 38 -0.07 31.91 4.97
C GLY A 38 1.25 32.69 5.06
N ALA A 39 1.77 32.81 6.28
CA ALA A 39 2.96 33.63 6.57
C ALA A 39 4.22 33.17 5.83
N ALA A 40 4.42 31.86 5.67
CA ALA A 40 5.56 31.32 4.91
C ALA A 40 5.46 31.66 3.41
N ALA A 41 4.25 31.67 2.83
CA ALA A 41 4.03 32.08 1.44
C ALA A 41 4.27 33.58 1.25
N ALA A 42 3.77 34.41 2.17
CA ALA A 42 4.01 35.85 2.19
C ALA A 42 5.51 36.20 2.30
N ALA A 43 6.28 35.37 3.01
CA ALA A 43 7.72 35.52 3.15
C ALA A 43 8.52 34.80 2.04
N HIS A 44 7.86 34.27 1.00
CA HIS A 44 8.49 33.52 -0.09
C HIS A 44 9.42 32.38 0.37
N ALA A 45 9.13 31.79 1.54
CA ALA A 45 9.95 30.76 2.14
C ALA A 45 9.69 29.40 1.48
N LEU A 46 10.73 28.57 1.42
CA LEU A 46 10.61 27.14 1.15
C LEU A 46 10.34 26.43 2.47
N VAL A 47 9.39 25.50 2.48
CA VAL A 47 9.06 24.73 3.68
C VAL A 47 9.66 23.34 3.59
N VAL A 48 10.45 22.97 4.59
CA VAL A 48 11.10 21.67 4.73
C VAL A 48 10.67 21.04 6.04
N GLU A 49 9.88 19.98 6.00
CA GLU A 49 9.53 19.20 7.21
C GLU A 49 10.54 18.07 7.44
N LEU A 50 11.03 17.94 8.68
CA LEU A 50 11.95 16.90 9.12
C LEU A 50 11.36 16.12 10.29
N SER A 51 11.47 14.80 10.24
CA SER A 51 11.12 13.94 11.38
C SER A 51 12.13 14.12 12.54
N PRO A 52 11.71 14.03 13.81
CA PRO A 52 12.59 13.87 14.97
C PRO A 52 13.56 12.70 14.85
N ARG A 53 13.23 11.67 14.05
CA ARG A 53 14.08 10.51 13.81
C ARG A 53 15.01 10.69 12.62
N GLU A 54 14.85 11.70 11.78
CA GLU A 54 15.76 11.93 10.64
C GLU A 54 17.02 12.65 11.11
N ALA A 55 18.18 12.12 10.70
CA ALA A 55 19.48 12.74 10.96
C ALA A 55 20.06 13.25 9.64
N LEU A 56 20.21 14.57 9.50
CA LEU A 56 20.85 15.17 8.34
C LEU A 56 22.38 15.07 8.47
N SER A 57 23.05 14.66 7.39
CA SER A 57 24.49 14.80 7.19
C SER A 57 24.85 16.01 6.34
N GLY A 58 23.93 16.53 5.54
CA GLY A 58 24.18 17.62 4.60
C GLY A 58 22.89 18.22 4.06
N VAL A 59 22.96 19.48 3.65
CA VAL A 59 21.87 20.18 2.96
C VAL A 59 22.48 21.02 1.84
N HIS A 60 21.93 20.90 0.64
CA HIS A 60 22.41 21.60 -0.55
C HIS A 60 21.27 22.35 -1.23
N LEU A 61 21.47 23.63 -1.49
CA LEU A 61 20.58 24.44 -2.33
C LEU A 61 21.19 24.58 -3.71
N ARG A 62 20.56 24.00 -4.72
CA ARG A 62 20.86 24.30 -6.12
C ARG A 62 20.00 25.49 -6.52
N LEU A 63 20.65 26.61 -6.81
CA LEU A 63 19.99 27.85 -7.19
C LEU A 63 20.22 28.11 -8.67
N ALA A 64 19.14 28.25 -9.43
CA ALA A 64 19.16 28.74 -10.79
C ALA A 64 18.50 30.11 -10.85
N SER A 65 19.22 31.12 -11.31
CA SER A 65 18.68 32.47 -11.46
C SER A 65 17.67 32.54 -12.61
N ALA A 66 16.56 33.21 -12.38
CA ALA A 66 15.55 33.52 -13.41
C ALA A 66 15.94 34.77 -14.24
N ALA A 67 16.92 35.54 -13.79
CA ALA A 67 17.37 36.77 -14.45
C ALA A 67 18.90 36.91 -14.42
N ALA A 68 19.44 37.87 -15.17
CA ALA A 68 20.86 38.20 -15.10
C ALA A 68 21.21 38.69 -13.69
N LEU A 69 22.30 38.15 -13.13
CA LEU A 69 22.75 38.51 -11.79
C LEU A 69 23.49 39.86 -11.82
N PRO A 70 23.14 40.82 -10.95
CA PRO A 70 23.89 42.05 -10.83
C PRO A 70 25.35 41.78 -10.43
N ALA A 71 26.28 42.56 -10.98
CA ALA A 71 27.70 42.41 -10.66
C ALA A 71 27.95 42.57 -9.15
N GLY A 72 28.60 41.56 -8.55
CA GLY A 72 28.92 41.54 -7.13
C GLY A 72 27.73 41.31 -6.20
N ALA A 73 26.58 40.84 -6.69
CA ALA A 73 25.48 40.46 -5.84
C ALA A 73 25.82 39.23 -4.96
N ARG A 74 25.09 39.05 -3.87
CA ARG A 74 25.25 37.94 -2.93
C ARG A 74 23.92 37.31 -2.61
N TYR A 75 23.91 35.98 -2.51
CA TYR A 75 22.82 35.25 -1.90
C TYR A 75 23.00 35.25 -0.38
N LEU A 76 21.93 35.59 0.32
CA LEU A 76 21.84 35.42 1.75
C LEU A 76 20.72 34.44 2.05
N VAL A 77 21.03 33.42 2.85
CA VAL A 77 20.13 32.32 3.18
C VAL A 77 19.83 32.37 4.67
N TRP A 78 18.54 32.34 5.01
CA TRP A 78 18.08 32.11 6.38
C TRP A 78 17.41 30.76 6.48
N VAL A 79 17.65 30.09 7.60
CA VAL A 79 16.91 28.90 8.00
C VAL A 79 16.29 29.20 9.36
N ASN A 80 14.97 29.03 9.46
CA ASN A 80 14.20 29.30 10.69
C ASN A 80 14.42 30.73 11.23
N GLY A 81 14.59 31.70 10.32
CA GLY A 81 14.83 33.11 10.65
C GLY A 81 16.27 33.45 11.05
N ALA A 82 17.18 32.48 11.16
CA ALA A 82 18.59 32.72 11.45
C ALA A 82 19.42 32.71 10.15
N PRO A 83 20.37 33.66 9.95
CA PRO A 83 21.25 33.64 8.79
C PRO A 83 22.22 32.46 8.88
N VAL A 84 22.32 31.66 7.80
CA VAL A 84 23.13 30.44 7.78
C VAL A 84 24.19 30.39 6.70
N ALA A 85 24.02 31.17 5.63
CA ALA A 85 24.99 31.25 4.55
C ALA A 85 24.90 32.60 3.82
N GLU A 86 26.06 33.17 3.52
CA GLU A 86 26.24 34.31 2.64
C GLU A 86 27.25 33.92 1.56
N VAL A 87 26.84 33.95 0.29
CA VAL A 87 27.69 33.49 -0.82
C VAL A 87 27.53 34.43 -2.01
N ASP A 88 28.63 34.75 -2.68
CA ASP A 88 28.60 35.57 -3.89
C ASP A 88 27.77 34.88 -5.00
N ALA A 89 26.96 35.66 -5.71
CA ALA A 89 26.08 35.22 -6.79
C ALA A 89 26.81 35.35 -8.12
N ASN A 90 27.77 34.46 -8.37
CA ASN A 90 28.71 34.59 -9.49
C ASN A 90 28.28 33.79 -10.72
N GLU A 91 27.43 32.79 -10.54
CA GLU A 91 27.02 31.87 -11.61
C GLU A 91 25.50 31.90 -11.77
N ALA A 92 25.02 31.76 -13.01
CA ALA A 92 23.59 31.66 -13.29
C ALA A 92 22.95 30.43 -12.63
N GLU A 93 23.77 29.42 -12.34
CA GLU A 93 23.39 28.23 -11.58
C GLU A 93 24.52 27.86 -10.62
N GLN A 94 24.25 27.79 -9.32
CA GLN A 94 25.24 27.46 -8.30
C GLN A 94 24.66 26.61 -7.17
N THR A 95 25.51 25.79 -6.54
CA THR A 95 25.13 24.97 -5.40
C THR A 95 25.71 25.51 -4.10
N LEU A 96 24.86 25.73 -3.10
CA LEU A 96 25.22 26.20 -1.77
C LEU A 96 25.10 25.05 -0.77
N ALA A 97 26.15 24.76 -0.01
CA ALA A 97 26.06 23.86 1.13
C ALA A 97 25.59 24.65 2.37
N LEU A 98 24.57 24.13 3.05
CA LEU A 98 24.09 24.65 4.33
C LEU A 98 24.47 23.70 5.46
N SER A 99 24.66 24.25 6.66
CA SER A 99 24.90 23.43 7.84
C SER A 99 23.64 22.64 8.21
N PRO A 100 23.71 21.30 8.38
CA PRO A 100 22.57 20.50 8.82
C PRO A 100 22.08 20.89 10.22
N ASN A 101 22.95 21.48 11.05
CA ASN A 101 22.61 21.94 12.41
C ASN A 101 21.68 23.16 12.42
N ALA A 102 21.48 23.83 11.29
CA ALA A 102 20.49 24.90 11.17
C ALA A 102 19.04 24.38 11.17
N PHE A 103 18.86 23.07 10.97
CA PHE A 103 17.56 22.44 10.85
C PHE A 103 17.20 21.69 12.13
N VAL A 104 15.93 21.79 12.52
CA VAL A 104 15.37 21.14 13.71
C VAL A 104 14.28 20.15 13.33
N PRO A 105 13.95 19.17 14.19
CA PRO A 105 12.73 18.38 14.04
C PRO A 105 11.49 19.26 13.86
N GLY A 106 10.63 18.90 12.92
CA GLY A 106 9.42 19.62 12.57
C GLY A 106 9.55 20.46 11.29
N THR A 107 8.73 21.49 11.19
CA THR A 107 8.67 22.39 10.03
C THR A 107 9.81 23.40 10.08
N ASN A 108 10.66 23.40 9.05
CA ASN A 108 11.73 24.37 8.85
C ASN A 108 11.39 25.30 7.69
N SER A 109 11.81 26.55 7.77
CA SER A 109 11.66 27.52 6.67
C SER A 109 13.03 27.92 6.13
N ILE A 110 13.17 27.95 4.80
CA ILE A 110 14.36 28.48 4.12
C ILE A 110 13.95 29.75 3.37
N GLN A 111 14.61 30.86 3.66
CA GLN A 111 14.41 32.13 2.96
C GLN A 111 15.68 32.50 2.21
N LEU A 112 15.52 33.12 1.04
CA LEU A 112 16.62 33.51 0.17
C LEU A 112 16.41 34.94 -0.31
N ALA A 113 17.44 35.76 -0.18
CA ALA A 113 17.48 37.11 -0.73
C ALA A 113 18.71 37.28 -1.63
N LEU A 114 18.60 38.17 -2.62
CA LEU A 114 19.71 38.59 -3.46
C LEU A 114 20.06 40.04 -3.09
N MET A 115 21.26 40.24 -2.53
CA MET A 115 21.71 41.53 -2.02
C MET A 115 22.79 42.15 -2.90
N PRO A 116 22.74 43.46 -3.19
CA PRO A 116 23.88 44.18 -3.75
C PRO A 116 25.03 44.26 -2.72
N ARG A 117 26.29 44.18 -3.18
CA ARG A 117 27.50 44.18 -2.32
C ARG A 117 27.57 45.32 -1.29
N ALA A 118 27.02 46.48 -1.63
CA ALA A 118 27.13 47.70 -0.83
C ALA A 118 25.98 47.91 0.18
N ALA A 119 24.96 47.04 0.16
CA ALA A 119 23.82 47.16 1.06
C ALA A 119 24.15 46.62 2.46
N ALA A 120 23.77 47.35 3.50
CA ALA A 120 23.80 46.82 4.86
C ALA A 120 22.78 45.69 4.99
N ILE A 121 23.22 44.56 5.54
CA ILE A 121 22.36 43.38 5.72
C ILE A 121 21.50 43.59 6.97
N SER A 122 20.18 43.64 6.79
CA SER A 122 19.20 43.55 7.87
C SER A 122 18.06 42.61 7.48
N ALA A 123 17.31 42.10 8.47
CA ALA A 123 16.16 41.22 8.21
C ALA A 123 15.08 41.92 7.35
N GLU A 124 14.89 43.24 7.53
CA GLU A 124 13.93 44.03 6.73
C GLU A 124 14.43 44.23 5.30
N THR A 125 15.71 44.55 5.11
CA THR A 125 16.31 44.77 3.79
C THR A 125 16.38 43.46 3.00
N ALA A 126 16.61 42.33 3.68
CA ALA A 126 16.58 41.00 3.11
C ALA A 126 15.21 40.60 2.55
N LEU A 127 14.14 40.83 3.35
CA LEU A 127 12.78 40.48 2.94
C LEU A 127 12.32 41.26 1.70
N ALA A 128 12.78 42.51 1.57
CA ALA A 128 12.46 43.38 0.44
C ALA A 128 13.20 43.03 -0.87
N ASN A 129 14.24 42.20 -0.82
CA ASN A 129 15.11 41.90 -1.95
C ASN A 129 15.08 40.40 -2.28
N LEU A 130 13.90 39.93 -2.63
CA LEU A 130 13.67 38.55 -3.05
C LEU A 130 14.58 38.19 -4.23
N ALA A 131 15.24 37.04 -4.10
CA ALA A 131 16.07 36.53 -5.18
C ALA A 131 15.20 36.10 -6.39
N PRO A 132 15.49 36.56 -7.62
CA PRO A 132 14.80 36.09 -8.82
C PRO A 132 15.28 34.68 -9.15
N ILE A 133 14.59 33.66 -8.61
CA ILE A 133 14.93 32.26 -8.75
C ILE A 133 13.97 31.55 -9.71
N ASP A 134 14.52 30.70 -10.57
CA ASP A 134 13.77 29.76 -11.38
C ASP A 134 13.47 28.50 -10.54
N ASP A 135 12.25 28.41 -10.03
CA ASP A 135 11.83 27.33 -9.13
C ASP A 135 11.82 25.94 -9.79
N ALA A 136 11.72 25.87 -11.13
CA ALA A 136 11.70 24.61 -11.86
C ALA A 136 13.12 24.03 -12.03
N ARG A 137 14.13 24.91 -12.11
CA ARG A 137 15.55 24.53 -12.20
C ARG A 137 16.27 24.55 -10.85
N SER A 138 15.67 25.12 -9.81
CA SER A 138 16.22 25.17 -8.46
C SER A 138 15.70 24.06 -7.57
N SER A 139 16.53 23.57 -6.64
CA SER A 139 16.17 22.46 -5.78
C SER A 139 16.85 22.49 -4.41
N VAL A 140 16.21 21.86 -3.43
CA VAL A 140 16.80 21.53 -2.12
C VAL A 140 17.15 20.05 -2.15
N SER A 141 18.39 19.71 -1.83
CA SER A 141 18.82 18.34 -1.57
C SER A 141 19.16 18.17 -0.10
N LEU A 142 18.63 17.13 0.51
CA LEU A 142 18.90 16.76 1.90
C LEU A 142 19.65 15.44 1.90
N ASP A 143 20.83 15.43 2.51
CA ASP A 143 21.59 14.20 2.74
C ASP A 143 21.30 13.71 4.14
N PHE A 144 20.88 12.44 4.24
CA PHE A 144 20.58 11.80 5.51
C PHE A 144 21.72 10.88 5.93
N ALA A 145 22.20 11.05 7.16
CA ALA A 145 23.10 10.13 7.86
C ALA A 145 22.39 8.84 8.32
N GLY A 146 21.10 8.70 7.98
CA GLY A 146 20.19 7.68 8.47
C GLY A 146 19.24 8.22 9.54
N LEU A 147 18.93 7.39 10.53
CA LEU A 147 17.96 7.69 11.57
C LEU A 147 18.63 7.91 12.93
N ARG A 148 18.15 8.90 13.70
CA ARG A 148 18.50 9.10 15.10
C ARG A 148 18.07 7.87 15.89
N ALA A 149 18.95 7.43 16.79
CA ALA A 149 18.68 6.29 17.66
C ALA A 149 17.67 6.67 18.75
N ASP A 150 16.56 5.93 18.81
CA ASP A 150 15.65 5.90 19.95
C ASP A 150 15.75 4.53 20.62
N THR A 151 16.53 4.46 21.70
CA THR A 151 16.85 3.20 22.38
C THR A 151 15.75 2.75 23.33
N ALA A 152 14.79 3.61 23.66
CA ALA A 152 13.73 3.31 24.62
C ALA A 152 12.38 3.93 24.17
N PRO A 153 11.85 3.53 23.00
CA PRO A 153 10.60 4.07 22.52
C PRO A 153 9.44 3.66 23.44
N THR A 154 8.47 4.55 23.59
CA THR A 154 7.30 4.42 24.45
C THR A 154 6.03 4.54 23.62
N LEU A 155 4.95 3.92 24.07
CA LEU A 155 3.68 3.97 23.35
C LEU A 155 3.11 5.40 23.24
N ALA A 156 3.40 6.27 24.21
CA ALA A 156 3.09 7.70 24.12
C ALA A 156 3.74 8.39 22.89
N GLN A 157 4.85 7.86 22.39
CA GLN A 157 5.52 8.34 21.20
C GLN A 157 4.92 7.76 19.91
N LEU A 158 3.94 6.85 19.93
CA LEU A 158 3.35 6.29 18.69
C LEU A 158 2.97 7.33 17.61
N PRO A 159 2.39 8.50 17.95
CA PRO A 159 2.10 9.54 16.96
C PRO A 159 3.35 10.06 16.22
N VAL A 160 4.52 10.02 16.86
CA VAL A 160 5.81 10.50 16.32
C VAL A 160 6.79 9.35 16.01
N ALA A 161 6.51 8.13 16.46
CA ALA A 161 7.33 6.94 16.18
C ALA A 161 7.30 6.65 14.68
N PHE A 162 6.11 6.83 14.10
CA PHE A 162 5.83 6.80 12.67
C PHE A 162 5.85 8.21 12.06
N ASP A 163 6.70 9.12 12.54
CA ASP A 163 6.64 10.53 12.13
C ASP A 163 6.63 10.77 10.61
N ARG A 164 6.15 11.97 10.25
CA ARG A 164 6.20 12.64 8.95
C ARG A 164 7.62 12.67 8.39
N ARG A 165 8.07 11.56 7.83
CA ARG A 165 9.24 11.53 6.94
C ARG A 165 8.79 12.07 5.61
N ALA A 166 8.70 13.38 5.50
CA ALA A 166 8.19 14.02 4.30
C ALA A 166 9.06 13.68 3.08
N TRP A 167 10.33 13.26 3.27
CA TRP A 167 11.32 13.13 2.21
C TRP A 167 11.70 11.69 1.85
N MET A 168 11.67 10.74 2.79
CA MET A 168 12.03 9.34 2.52
C MET A 168 10.78 8.46 2.33
N PRO A 169 10.69 7.63 1.27
CA PRO A 169 9.59 6.67 1.12
C PRO A 169 9.59 5.68 2.30
N ARG A 170 8.40 5.38 2.82
CA ARG A 170 8.23 4.49 3.98
C ARG A 170 7.67 3.15 3.53
N THR A 171 8.43 2.10 3.81
CA THR A 171 7.90 0.75 3.81
C THR A 171 7.69 0.30 5.26
N VAL A 172 6.50 -0.22 5.58
CA VAL A 172 6.23 -0.91 6.83
C VAL A 172 6.27 -2.39 6.52
N THR A 173 7.15 -3.11 7.19
CA THR A 173 7.22 -4.56 7.02
C THR A 173 6.24 -5.21 7.98
N VAL A 174 5.26 -5.92 7.43
CA VAL A 174 4.24 -6.66 8.18
C VAL A 174 4.64 -8.13 8.19
N GLU A 175 4.73 -8.69 9.40
CA GLU A 175 4.99 -10.10 9.66
C GLU A 175 3.88 -10.66 10.55
N LEU A 176 3.30 -11.80 10.16
CA LEU A 176 2.14 -12.41 10.82
C LEU A 176 2.49 -13.67 11.63
N GLY A 177 3.75 -14.11 11.59
CA GLY A 177 4.24 -15.26 12.33
C GLY A 177 4.13 -16.59 11.59
N GLY A 178 4.64 -17.66 12.21
CA GLY A 178 4.83 -18.98 11.59
C GLY A 178 3.58 -19.86 11.50
N ASP A 179 2.46 -19.44 12.12
CA ASP A 179 1.18 -20.13 11.96
C ASP A 179 0.50 -19.65 10.68
N SER A 180 -0.36 -20.50 10.11
CA SER A 180 -1.11 -20.13 8.90
C SER A 180 -1.91 -18.84 9.15
N THR A 181 -1.47 -17.70 8.58
CA THR A 181 -2.22 -16.43 8.45
C THR A 181 -3.73 -16.64 8.46
N SER A 182 -4.37 -16.27 9.57
CA SER A 182 -5.83 -16.31 9.69
C SER A 182 -6.44 -15.04 9.09
N PRO A 183 -7.71 -15.07 8.65
CA PRO A 183 -8.43 -13.87 8.23
C PRO A 183 -8.47 -12.77 9.29
N GLU A 184 -8.55 -13.14 10.57
CA GLU A 184 -8.59 -12.24 11.71
C GLU A 184 -7.23 -11.56 11.94
N GLN A 185 -6.12 -12.29 11.77
CA GLN A 185 -4.78 -11.70 11.79
C GLN A 185 -4.58 -10.71 10.65
N LEU A 186 -5.08 -11.05 9.45
CA LEU A 186 -5.04 -10.13 8.32
C LEU A 186 -5.90 -8.89 8.54
N ARG A 187 -7.06 -9.03 9.20
CA ARG A 187 -7.90 -7.91 9.65
C ARG A 187 -7.16 -7.00 10.63
N ALA A 188 -6.53 -7.58 11.65
CA ALA A 188 -5.73 -6.83 12.61
C ALA A 188 -4.57 -6.09 11.91
N ALA A 189 -3.88 -6.74 10.97
CA ALA A 189 -2.79 -6.14 10.22
C ALA A 189 -3.27 -5.02 9.28
N ALA A 190 -4.41 -5.19 8.61
CA ALA A 190 -5.00 -4.16 7.77
C ALA A 190 -5.36 -2.92 8.61
N LEU A 191 -6.03 -3.10 9.76
CA LEU A 191 -6.36 -2.00 10.68
C LEU A 191 -5.11 -1.28 11.20
N ALA A 192 -4.04 -2.02 11.49
CA ALA A 192 -2.79 -1.43 11.93
C ALA A 192 -2.11 -0.62 10.81
N VAL A 193 -2.05 -1.14 9.59
CA VAL A 193 -1.54 -0.41 8.42
C VAL A 193 -2.39 0.85 8.15
N GLU A 194 -3.72 0.74 8.25
CA GLU A 194 -4.62 1.88 8.18
C GLU A 194 -4.34 2.92 9.28
N GLY A 195 -4.11 2.48 10.52
CA GLY A 195 -3.78 3.34 11.65
C GLY A 195 -2.44 4.05 11.51
N ILE A 196 -1.47 3.41 10.86
CA ILE A 196 -0.18 3.98 10.51
C ILE A 196 -0.37 5.07 9.43
N GLU A 197 -1.07 4.77 8.33
CA GLU A 197 -1.37 5.74 7.27
C GLU A 197 -2.19 6.94 7.79
N ALA A 198 -3.19 6.71 8.65
CA ALA A 198 -4.03 7.77 9.22
C ALA A 198 -3.23 8.79 10.05
N ARG A 199 -2.16 8.34 10.71
CA ARG A 199 -1.21 9.20 11.45
C ARG A 199 -0.22 9.92 10.52
N MET A 200 -0.01 9.41 9.31
CA MET A 200 0.93 9.91 8.30
C MET A 200 0.26 10.48 7.05
N ARG A 201 -0.72 11.37 7.21
CA ARG A 201 -1.55 11.89 6.09
C ARG A 201 -0.80 12.50 4.89
N GLN A 202 0.48 12.82 5.03
CA GLN A 202 1.29 13.49 4.01
C GLN A 202 2.29 12.57 3.29
N VAL A 203 2.40 11.29 3.68
CA VAL A 203 3.40 10.35 3.14
C VAL A 203 2.73 9.03 2.74
N ASP A 204 3.10 8.50 1.58
CA ASP A 204 2.62 7.18 1.11
C ASP A 204 3.22 6.05 1.95
N VAL A 205 2.40 5.32 2.71
CA VAL A 205 2.84 4.10 3.39
C VAL A 205 2.75 2.92 2.44
N THR A 206 3.88 2.25 2.23
CA THR A 206 3.92 0.95 1.54
C THR A 206 3.99 -0.17 2.56
N ALA A 207 2.98 -1.04 2.59
CA ALA A 207 3.08 -2.29 3.32
C ALA A 207 3.90 -3.28 2.49
N ALA A 208 5.06 -3.67 2.99
CA ALA A 208 5.70 -4.91 2.59
C ALA A 208 5.13 -6.04 3.43
N TYR A 209 4.74 -7.13 2.79
CA TYR A 209 4.38 -8.37 3.49
C TYR A 209 5.56 -9.33 3.36
N GLN A 210 6.19 -9.66 4.49
CA GLN A 210 7.28 -10.63 4.53
C GLN A 210 6.66 -11.99 4.85
N GLY A 211 6.76 -12.94 3.92
CA GLY A 211 6.14 -14.25 4.07
C GLY A 211 7.05 -15.32 4.66
N GLU A 212 8.38 -15.17 4.55
CA GLU A 212 9.31 -16.29 4.81
C GLU A 212 10.73 -15.89 5.29
N SER A 213 11.07 -14.59 5.45
CA SER A 213 12.41 -14.18 5.89
C SER A 213 12.41 -13.81 7.36
N ALA A 214 13.14 -14.57 8.17
CA ALA A 214 13.12 -14.46 9.63
C ALA A 214 13.60 -13.09 10.14
N ILE A 215 12.80 -12.50 11.04
CA ILE A 215 13.25 -11.46 11.96
C ILE A 215 13.96 -12.17 13.11
N VAL A 216 15.22 -11.84 13.37
CA VAL A 216 16.05 -12.57 14.33
C VAL A 216 16.09 -11.82 15.66
N ALA A 217 15.50 -12.41 16.70
CA ALA A 217 15.67 -11.92 18.07
C ALA A 217 17.14 -12.00 18.48
N ARG A 218 17.67 -10.96 19.15
CA ARG A 218 19.05 -10.94 19.62
C ARG A 218 19.11 -11.64 20.99
N GLU A 219 19.93 -12.69 21.13
CA GLU A 219 20.05 -13.47 22.37
C GLU A 219 20.54 -12.65 23.59
N SER A 220 21.21 -11.52 23.37
CA SER A 220 21.96 -10.81 24.42
C SER A 220 21.25 -9.61 25.06
N ASP A 221 20.11 -9.16 24.55
CA ASP A 221 19.34 -8.03 25.11
C ASP A 221 17.84 -8.33 25.04
N PRO A 222 17.13 -8.40 26.19
CA PRO A 222 15.73 -8.78 26.27
C PRO A 222 14.75 -7.81 25.57
N ALA A 223 15.22 -6.64 25.09
CA ALA A 223 14.40 -5.65 24.40
C ALA A 223 15.05 -5.09 23.11
N SER A 224 16.06 -5.76 22.54
CA SER A 224 16.70 -5.34 21.28
C SER A 224 16.50 -6.37 20.17
N TRP A 225 15.84 -5.95 19.10
CA TRP A 225 15.67 -6.76 17.90
C TRP A 225 16.78 -6.46 16.90
N MET A 226 17.28 -7.52 16.25
CA MET A 226 18.06 -7.39 15.03
C MET A 226 17.17 -7.69 13.84
N ILE A 227 17.00 -6.69 13.00
CA ILE A 227 16.25 -6.83 11.76
C ILE A 227 17.27 -7.07 10.65
N ALA A 228 16.96 -7.98 9.72
CA ALA A 228 17.80 -8.18 8.54
C ALA A 228 18.05 -6.83 7.84
N PRO A 229 19.27 -6.54 7.36
CA PRO A 229 19.60 -5.23 6.77
C PRO A 229 18.63 -4.77 5.68
N GLU A 230 18.09 -5.68 4.88
CA GLU A 230 17.09 -5.41 3.84
C GLU A 230 15.76 -4.91 4.40
N ALA A 231 15.27 -5.50 5.49
CA ALA A 231 14.07 -5.05 6.20
C ALA A 231 14.32 -3.79 7.04
N ALA A 232 15.55 -3.60 7.53
CA ALA A 232 15.99 -2.38 8.21
C ALA A 232 16.07 -1.17 7.27
N LEU A 233 16.44 -1.40 6.00
CA LEU A 233 16.39 -0.42 4.92
C LEU A 233 14.95 -0.10 4.50
N ALA A 234 14.03 -1.07 4.61
CA ALA A 234 12.61 -0.90 4.28
C ALA A 234 11.87 -0.02 5.29
N GLY A 235 12.13 -0.15 6.59
CA GLY A 235 11.57 0.74 7.60
C GLY A 235 11.24 0.07 8.94
N ASP A 236 10.20 0.60 9.59
CA ASP A 236 9.69 0.08 10.86
C ASP A 236 8.95 -1.24 10.64
N ILE A 237 8.90 -2.11 11.65
CA ILE A 237 8.27 -3.43 11.58
C ILE A 237 6.98 -3.44 12.37
N LEU A 238 5.99 -4.14 11.82
CA LEU A 238 4.74 -4.46 12.46
C LEU A 238 4.60 -5.99 12.59
N LEU A 239 4.69 -6.50 13.81
CA LEU A 239 4.39 -7.89 14.15
C LEU A 239 2.93 -8.00 14.56
N VAL A 240 2.13 -8.78 13.85
CA VAL A 240 0.70 -8.98 14.16
C VAL A 240 0.36 -10.45 14.22
N GLY A 241 0.00 -10.95 15.40
CA GLY A 241 -0.36 -12.34 15.55
C GLY A 241 -0.49 -12.76 17.00
N THR A 242 -1.03 -13.94 17.23
CA THR A 242 -1.12 -14.47 18.59
C THR A 242 0.27 -14.67 19.19
N ARG A 243 0.36 -14.70 20.53
CA ARG A 243 1.59 -15.03 21.24
C ARG A 243 2.23 -16.32 20.73
N LYS A 244 1.40 -17.30 20.35
CA LYS A 244 1.86 -18.57 19.78
C LYS A 244 2.41 -18.39 18.37
N ALA A 245 1.68 -17.70 17.50
CA ALA A 245 2.10 -17.47 16.11
C ALA A 245 3.42 -16.69 16.01
N LEU A 246 3.64 -15.76 16.94
CA LEU A 246 4.84 -14.92 17.01
C LEU A 246 5.95 -15.50 17.89
N ALA A 247 5.82 -16.72 18.44
CA ALA A 247 6.72 -17.25 19.47
C ALA A 247 8.20 -17.20 19.08
N ASP A 248 8.52 -17.51 17.83
CA ASP A 248 9.90 -17.54 17.31
C ASP A 248 10.46 -16.14 16.99
N LEU A 249 9.60 -15.12 16.97
CA LEU A 249 9.95 -13.74 16.64
C LEU A 249 10.02 -12.83 17.88
N LEU A 250 9.49 -13.31 19.02
CA LEU A 250 9.39 -12.55 20.25
C LEU A 250 10.47 -12.95 21.26
N PRO A 251 11.15 -11.98 21.90
CA PRO A 251 11.94 -12.26 23.10
C PRO A 251 11.06 -12.91 24.18
N ALA A 252 11.63 -13.84 24.95
CA ALA A 252 10.90 -14.56 25.99
C ALA A 252 10.30 -13.63 27.08
N SER A 253 10.88 -12.46 27.31
CA SER A 253 10.33 -11.40 28.16
C SER A 253 9.01 -10.84 27.61
N VAL A 254 8.98 -10.51 26.31
CA VAL A 254 7.81 -9.97 25.61
C VAL A 254 6.72 -11.02 25.49
N ALA A 255 7.08 -12.25 25.11
CA ALA A 255 6.14 -13.36 25.02
C ALA A 255 5.41 -13.59 26.36
N ARG A 256 6.13 -13.54 27.49
CA ARG A 256 5.53 -13.67 28.83
C ARG A 256 4.62 -12.51 29.22
N ALA A 257 4.89 -11.30 28.73
CA ALA A 257 4.06 -10.13 29.01
C ALA A 257 2.72 -10.14 28.25
N ILE A 258 2.59 -10.95 27.20
CA ILE A 258 1.34 -11.10 26.46
C ILE A 258 0.41 -12.04 27.24
N THR A 259 -0.47 -11.46 28.05
CA THR A 259 -1.51 -12.17 28.83
C THR A 259 -2.94 -11.91 28.35
N GLY A 260 -3.10 -11.08 27.31
CA GLY A 260 -4.37 -10.64 26.71
C GLY A 260 -4.08 -9.74 25.51
N PRO A 261 -5.02 -8.86 25.09
CA PRO A 261 -4.78 -7.90 24.02
C PRO A 261 -3.57 -7.02 24.35
N PHE A 262 -2.54 -7.10 23.52
CA PHE A 262 -1.22 -6.57 23.83
C PHE A 262 -0.72 -5.64 22.73
N LEU A 263 -0.24 -4.47 23.15
CA LEU A 263 0.43 -3.52 22.29
C LEU A 263 1.82 -3.22 22.87
N GLY A 264 2.85 -3.37 22.04
CA GLY A 264 4.23 -3.03 22.38
C GLY A 264 4.90 -2.21 21.29
N LEU A 265 5.81 -1.32 21.70
CA LEU A 265 6.70 -0.57 20.84
C LEU A 265 8.11 -0.72 21.38
N TYR A 266 9.01 -1.20 20.53
CA TYR A 266 10.36 -1.53 20.93
C TYR A 266 11.41 -1.02 19.96
N SER A 267 12.62 -0.85 20.47
CA SER A 267 13.75 -0.44 19.65
C SER A 267 14.32 -1.63 18.86
N ALA A 268 14.78 -1.35 17.65
CA ALA A 268 15.52 -2.30 16.83
C ALA A 268 16.69 -1.61 16.14
N ASN A 269 17.70 -2.38 15.75
CA ASN A 269 18.89 -1.87 15.06
C ASN A 269 19.55 -0.68 15.80
N GLN A 270 19.79 -0.85 17.12
CA GLN A 270 20.36 0.20 17.98
C GLN A 270 19.48 1.46 18.08
N GLY A 271 18.16 1.31 18.00
CA GLY A 271 17.19 2.41 18.07
C GLY A 271 16.92 3.12 16.75
N LYS A 272 17.54 2.68 15.64
CA LYS A 272 17.31 3.28 14.32
C LYS A 272 15.98 2.83 13.71
N SER A 273 15.45 1.68 14.09
CA SER A 273 14.14 1.17 13.67
C SER A 273 13.25 0.93 14.90
N VAL A 274 11.93 0.94 14.71
CA VAL A 274 11.01 0.44 15.75
C VAL A 274 10.31 -0.84 15.32
N VAL A 275 10.00 -1.67 16.29
CA VAL A 275 9.14 -2.86 16.16
C VAL A 275 7.88 -2.61 16.95
N VAL A 276 6.74 -2.59 16.26
CA VAL A 276 5.43 -2.60 16.89
C VAL A 276 4.93 -4.02 16.97
N VAL A 277 4.49 -4.42 18.15
CA VAL A 277 3.92 -5.74 18.42
C VAL A 277 2.44 -5.56 18.74
N LEU A 278 1.58 -6.11 17.90
CA LEU A 278 0.14 -6.22 18.11
C LEU A 278 -0.18 -7.70 18.32
N SER A 279 -0.47 -8.08 19.56
CA SER A 279 -0.59 -9.49 19.91
C SER A 279 -1.69 -9.77 20.91
N GLY A 280 -1.86 -11.05 21.24
CA GLY A 280 -2.97 -11.56 22.01
C GLY A 280 -2.81 -13.04 22.35
N ILE A 281 -3.66 -13.56 23.24
CA ILE A 281 -3.75 -15.01 23.48
C ILE A 281 -4.48 -15.70 22.32
N ASN A 282 -5.40 -14.99 21.68
CA ASN A 282 -6.19 -15.44 20.55
C ASN A 282 -6.29 -14.32 19.47
N ASP A 283 -6.94 -14.60 18.35
CA ASP A 283 -7.06 -13.64 17.25
C ASP A 283 -7.96 -12.44 17.58
N ALA A 284 -8.97 -12.61 18.44
CA ALA A 284 -9.84 -11.50 18.87
C ALA A 284 -9.05 -10.47 19.70
N ASP A 285 -8.15 -10.93 20.56
CA ASP A 285 -7.20 -10.08 21.30
C ASP A 285 -6.29 -9.29 20.33
N CYS A 286 -5.84 -9.91 19.25
CA CYS A 286 -5.01 -9.25 18.23
C CYS A 286 -5.78 -8.14 17.51
N VAL A 287 -7.04 -8.41 17.14
CA VAL A 287 -7.92 -7.41 16.53
C VAL A 287 -8.19 -6.25 17.50
N HIS A 288 -8.44 -6.54 18.78
CA HIS A 288 -8.63 -5.54 19.82
C HIS A 288 -7.38 -4.66 19.99
N ALA A 289 -6.18 -5.26 20.03
CA ALA A 289 -4.92 -4.53 20.07
C ALA A 289 -4.72 -3.64 18.83
N ALA A 290 -5.07 -4.13 17.64
CA ALA A 290 -5.01 -3.36 16.41
C ALA A 290 -6.02 -2.21 16.36
N GLN A 291 -7.23 -2.39 16.90
CA GLN A 291 -8.23 -1.33 17.01
C GLN A 291 -7.75 -0.21 17.95
N ALA A 292 -7.23 -0.57 19.13
CA ALA A 292 -6.62 0.38 20.05
C ALA A 292 -5.48 1.16 19.37
N PHE A 293 -4.59 0.44 18.69
CA PHE A 293 -3.51 1.04 17.93
C PHE A 293 -4.03 1.97 16.82
N ALA A 294 -5.08 1.60 16.09
CA ALA A 294 -5.64 2.41 15.02
C ALA A 294 -6.37 3.67 15.53
N ASP A 295 -6.90 3.64 16.76
CA ASP A 295 -7.60 4.77 17.37
C ASP A 295 -6.66 5.96 17.61
N THR A 296 -6.83 7.00 16.80
CA THR A 296 -6.01 8.22 16.89
C THR A 296 -6.35 9.10 18.09
N ALA A 297 -7.50 8.87 18.76
CA ALA A 297 -7.89 9.58 19.97
C ALA A 297 -7.37 8.91 21.24
N MET A 298 -6.87 7.67 21.14
CA MET A 298 -6.35 6.94 22.29
C MET A 298 -5.05 7.56 22.82
N VAL A 299 -5.03 7.83 24.12
CA VAL A 299 -3.82 8.31 24.82
C VAL A 299 -3.07 7.11 25.37
N PHE A 300 -1.85 6.92 24.87
CA PHE A 300 -1.00 5.82 25.30
C PHE A 300 -0.06 6.22 26.44
N PRO A 301 0.28 5.27 27.33
CA PRO A 301 1.17 5.55 28.45
C PRO A 301 2.64 5.69 28.01
N ALA A 302 3.45 6.39 28.81
CA ALA A 302 4.89 6.53 28.65
C ALA A 302 5.67 5.27 29.09
N ARG A 303 5.32 4.11 28.49
CA ARG A 303 6.00 2.82 28.67
C ARG A 303 6.04 2.10 27.33
N SER A 304 6.95 1.14 27.17
CA SER A 304 7.12 0.40 25.90
C SER A 304 5.98 -0.56 25.58
N ALA A 305 5.20 -1.01 26.57
CA ALA A 305 4.14 -1.98 26.33
C ALA A 305 2.93 -1.81 27.27
N ILE A 306 1.77 -2.30 26.83
CA ILE A 306 0.52 -2.35 27.58
C ILE A 306 -0.25 -3.63 27.23
N VAL A 307 -0.87 -4.24 28.25
CA VAL A 307 -2.00 -5.15 28.08
C VAL A 307 -3.27 -4.32 28.25
N LEU A 308 -4.14 -4.34 27.25
CA LEU A 308 -5.40 -3.60 27.26
C LEU A 308 -6.42 -4.35 28.12
N GLY A 309 -7.08 -3.63 29.03
CA GLY A 309 -8.19 -4.19 29.80
C GLY A 309 -9.50 -4.10 29.05
N GLU A 310 -10.49 -4.93 29.41
CA GLU A 310 -11.82 -4.93 28.77
C GLU A 310 -12.55 -3.58 28.85
N ALA A 311 -12.26 -2.77 29.87
CA ALA A 311 -12.84 -1.44 30.05
C ALA A 311 -12.18 -0.34 29.18
N THR A 312 -11.19 -0.68 28.36
CA THR A 312 -10.52 0.29 27.50
C THR A 312 -11.49 0.71 26.39
N ALA A 313 -11.94 1.96 26.43
CA ALA A 313 -12.80 2.51 25.38
C ALA A 313 -11.99 2.68 24.09
N ILE A 314 -12.42 2.01 23.01
CA ILE A 314 -11.79 2.05 21.69
C ILE A 314 -12.84 2.44 20.66
N HIS A 315 -12.52 3.42 19.83
CA HIS A 315 -13.41 3.81 18.74
C HIS A 315 -13.24 2.85 17.56
N ALA A 316 -14.23 2.01 17.32
CA ALA A 316 -14.25 1.13 16.16
C ALA A 316 -14.48 1.94 14.86
N PRO A 317 -13.88 1.54 13.73
CA PRO A 317 -14.20 2.12 12.43
C PRO A 317 -15.70 1.97 12.12
N GLN A 318 -16.32 3.03 11.60
CA GLN A 318 -17.76 3.02 11.27
C GLN A 318 -18.06 2.29 9.96
N THR A 319 -17.09 2.19 9.06
CA THR A 319 -17.24 1.53 7.76
C THR A 319 -16.71 0.11 7.85
N HIS A 320 -17.46 -0.84 7.32
CA HIS A 320 -17.07 -2.24 7.21
C HIS A 320 -17.01 -2.66 5.74
N ARG A 321 -16.01 -3.45 5.36
CA ARG A 321 -15.90 -4.04 4.02
C ARG A 321 -15.42 -5.49 4.06
N ALA A 322 -16.04 -6.34 3.25
CA ALA A 322 -15.59 -7.71 3.06
C ALA A 322 -14.61 -7.80 1.88
N VAL A 323 -13.44 -8.39 2.12
CA VAL A 323 -12.40 -8.65 1.12
C VAL A 323 -12.23 -10.17 0.98
N SER A 324 -12.33 -10.67 -0.24
CA SER A 324 -12.03 -12.08 -0.53
C SER A 324 -10.77 -12.19 -1.38
N LEU A 325 -9.82 -12.98 -0.91
CA LEU A 325 -8.60 -13.32 -1.63
C LEU A 325 -8.80 -14.69 -2.26
N GLY A 326 -8.62 -14.77 -3.59
CA GLY A 326 -8.89 -16.01 -4.33
C GLY A 326 -8.08 -17.22 -3.85
N GLN A 327 -6.96 -16.97 -3.18
CA GLN A 327 -6.14 -17.96 -2.51
C GLN A 327 -5.28 -17.25 -1.45
N LYS A 328 -4.72 -18.03 -0.53
CA LYS A 328 -3.71 -17.53 0.41
C LYS A 328 -2.35 -17.42 -0.28
N ASP A 329 -2.07 -16.23 -0.80
CA ASP A 329 -0.83 -15.93 -1.55
C ASP A 329 -0.21 -14.62 -1.04
N PRO A 330 1.11 -14.56 -0.79
CA PRO A 330 1.78 -13.36 -0.28
C PRO A 330 1.56 -12.10 -1.11
N ALA A 331 1.46 -12.21 -2.44
CA ALA A 331 1.22 -11.04 -3.28
C ALA A 331 -0.22 -10.52 -3.12
N LEU A 332 -1.20 -11.40 -2.94
CA LEU A 332 -2.59 -11.00 -2.68
C LEU A 332 -2.76 -10.41 -1.27
N VAL A 333 -2.06 -10.97 -0.26
CA VAL A 333 -2.03 -10.40 1.09
C VAL A 333 -1.42 -9.00 1.07
N ARG A 334 -0.27 -8.83 0.39
CA ARG A 334 0.36 -7.52 0.18
C ARG A 334 -0.59 -6.54 -0.51
N ALA A 335 -1.26 -6.99 -1.59
CA ALA A 335 -2.24 -6.18 -2.30
C ALA A 335 -3.36 -5.69 -1.35
N ALA A 336 -3.87 -6.56 -0.48
CA ALA A 336 -4.89 -6.19 0.50
C ALA A 336 -4.41 -5.14 1.52
N LEU A 337 -3.22 -5.34 2.10
CA LEU A 337 -2.64 -4.40 3.06
C LEU A 337 -2.37 -3.02 2.40
N ASN A 338 -1.85 -3.02 1.17
CA ASN A 338 -1.62 -1.77 0.44
C ASN A 338 -2.92 -1.09 0.02
N PHE A 339 -3.94 -1.85 -0.37
CA PHE A 339 -5.26 -1.27 -0.63
C PHE A 339 -5.83 -0.58 0.61
N ALA A 340 -5.68 -1.18 1.80
CA ALA A 340 -6.12 -0.58 3.06
C ALA A 340 -5.43 0.78 3.31
N ALA A 341 -4.10 0.85 3.19
CA ALA A 341 -3.35 2.11 3.28
C ALA A 341 -3.84 3.15 2.25
N ILE A 342 -3.85 2.80 0.97
CA ILE A 342 -4.25 3.69 -0.12
C ILE A 342 -5.67 4.25 0.10
N ARG A 343 -6.60 3.39 0.56
CA ARG A 343 -7.98 3.78 0.81
C ARG A 343 -8.08 4.80 1.95
N VAL A 344 -7.43 4.57 3.08
CA VAL A 344 -7.44 5.52 4.21
C VAL A 344 -6.91 6.87 3.77
N ARG A 345 -5.82 6.89 3.01
CA ARG A 345 -5.28 8.11 2.44
C ARG A 345 -6.28 8.84 1.55
N ALA A 346 -6.91 8.10 0.65
CA ALA A 346 -7.81 8.68 -0.34
C ALA A 346 -9.15 9.15 0.25
N THR A 347 -9.61 8.53 1.35
CA THR A 347 -10.93 8.79 1.96
C THR A 347 -10.87 9.53 3.29
N GLY A 348 -9.70 9.56 3.95
CA GLY A 348 -9.51 10.12 5.29
C GLY A 348 -10.14 9.31 6.43
N ALA A 349 -10.70 8.12 6.15
CA ALA A 349 -11.45 7.33 7.13
C ALA A 349 -10.95 5.88 7.19
N LEU A 350 -10.83 5.33 8.41
CA LEU A 350 -10.52 3.91 8.66
C LEU A 350 -11.66 3.00 8.17
N THR A 351 -11.36 1.75 7.85
CA THR A 351 -12.36 0.73 7.51
C THR A 351 -12.02 -0.62 8.08
N ASP A 352 -13.01 -1.17 8.75
CA ASP A 352 -12.93 -2.52 9.26
C ASP A 352 -13.06 -3.53 8.13
N PHE A 353 -11.94 -4.15 7.76
CA PHE A 353 -11.90 -5.16 6.71
C PHE A 353 -12.07 -6.56 7.30
N THR A 354 -13.07 -7.29 6.82
CA THR A 354 -13.15 -8.75 7.05
C THR A 354 -12.57 -9.48 5.86
N PHE A 355 -11.80 -10.52 6.13
CA PHE A 355 -11.11 -11.29 5.10
C PHE A 355 -11.70 -12.68 4.95
N THR A 356 -11.63 -13.21 3.73
CA THR A 356 -11.83 -14.64 3.47
C THR A 356 -10.83 -15.10 2.41
N PHE A 357 -10.42 -16.36 2.49
CA PHE A 357 -9.65 -17.01 1.42
C PHE A 357 -10.60 -17.90 0.63
N SER A 358 -11.18 -17.38 -0.45
CA SER A 358 -12.15 -18.11 -1.26
C SER A 358 -12.09 -17.69 -2.72
N SER A 359 -12.13 -18.68 -3.62
CA SER A 359 -12.26 -18.44 -5.07
C SER A 359 -13.68 -18.08 -5.51
N ASP A 360 -14.68 -18.24 -4.63
CA ASP A 360 -16.08 -17.92 -4.96
C ASP A 360 -16.41 -16.44 -4.78
N GLY A 361 -15.69 -15.74 -3.89
CA GLY A 361 -15.95 -14.34 -3.53
C GLY A 361 -17.35 -14.09 -2.98
N THR A 362 -18.05 -15.13 -2.49
CA THR A 362 -19.44 -15.00 -2.06
C THR A 362 -19.51 -14.02 -0.88
N ASN A 363 -20.32 -12.97 -1.02
CA ASN A 363 -20.47 -11.87 -0.06
C ASN A 363 -19.31 -10.86 0.04
N ALA A 364 -18.34 -10.90 -0.87
CA ALA A 364 -17.26 -9.92 -0.89
C ALA A 364 -17.71 -8.58 -1.45
N ASP A 365 -17.24 -7.47 -0.87
CA ASP A 365 -17.31 -6.15 -1.50
C ASP A 365 -16.13 -5.94 -2.46
N LEU A 366 -15.00 -6.59 -2.16
CA LEU A 366 -13.76 -6.56 -2.93
C LEU A 366 -13.24 -7.99 -3.12
N PHE A 367 -12.91 -8.35 -4.36
CA PHE A 367 -12.29 -9.63 -4.67
C PHE A 367 -10.92 -9.43 -5.33
N PHE A 368 -9.87 -10.05 -4.79
CA PHE A 368 -8.52 -10.02 -5.38
C PHE A 368 -8.10 -11.43 -5.79
N GLY A 369 -7.74 -11.61 -7.06
CA GLY A 369 -7.32 -12.93 -7.53
C GLY A 369 -6.86 -12.98 -8.97
N ARG A 370 -6.54 -14.18 -9.44
CA ARG A 370 -6.17 -14.43 -10.84
C ARG A 370 -7.43 -14.66 -11.65
N ASP A 371 -7.44 -14.16 -12.88
CA ASP A 371 -8.52 -14.44 -13.83
C ASP A 371 -8.74 -15.95 -14.04
N ALA A 372 -7.65 -16.72 -14.14
CA ALA A 372 -7.70 -18.17 -14.31
C ALA A 372 -8.23 -18.93 -13.07
N ALA A 373 -8.20 -18.32 -11.89
CA ALA A 373 -8.65 -18.93 -10.64
C ALA A 373 -10.09 -18.55 -10.25
N LEU A 374 -10.79 -17.80 -11.12
CA LEU A 374 -12.19 -17.43 -10.90
C LEU A 374 -13.10 -18.65 -10.88
N SER A 375 -13.95 -18.75 -9.87
CA SER A 375 -15.07 -19.69 -9.91
C SER A 375 -16.01 -19.38 -11.08
N ALA A 376 -16.70 -20.40 -11.59
CA ALA A 376 -17.74 -20.24 -12.62
C ALA A 376 -18.87 -19.30 -12.14
N HIS A 377 -19.17 -19.30 -10.84
CA HIS A 377 -20.14 -18.40 -10.24
C HIS A 377 -19.70 -16.93 -10.37
N LEU A 378 -18.51 -16.59 -9.85
CA LEU A 378 -17.99 -15.23 -9.88
C LEU A 378 -17.77 -14.74 -11.31
N ARG A 379 -17.25 -15.62 -12.19
CA ARG A 379 -17.07 -15.29 -13.60
C ARG A 379 -18.39 -14.87 -14.24
N ARG A 380 -19.53 -15.51 -13.95
CA ARG A 380 -20.86 -15.15 -14.49
C ARG A 380 -21.35 -13.76 -14.05
N GLN A 381 -20.89 -13.25 -12.92
CA GLN A 381 -21.30 -11.96 -12.35
C GLN A 381 -20.50 -10.77 -12.90
N LEU A 382 -19.46 -11.05 -13.68
CA LEU A 382 -18.57 -10.05 -14.27
C LEU A 382 -18.92 -9.81 -15.74
N PRO A 383 -18.70 -8.60 -16.27
CA PRO A 383 -18.88 -8.30 -17.69
C PRO A 383 -17.84 -9.05 -18.57
N VAL A 384 -17.92 -8.86 -19.89
CA VAL A 384 -16.85 -9.31 -20.81
C VAL A 384 -15.70 -8.31 -20.79
N TYR A 385 -14.48 -8.83 -20.74
CA TYR A 385 -13.23 -8.09 -20.80
C TYR A 385 -12.22 -8.84 -21.68
N PRO A 386 -11.21 -8.16 -22.23
CA PRO A 386 -10.18 -8.80 -23.05
C PRO A 386 -9.31 -9.76 -22.23
N THR A 387 -8.72 -10.74 -22.91
CA THR A 387 -7.72 -11.63 -22.30
C THR A 387 -6.53 -10.84 -21.79
N LEU A 388 -6.20 -11.01 -20.51
CA LEU A 388 -5.13 -10.28 -19.86
C LEU A 388 -3.76 -10.77 -20.31
N GLN A 389 -2.90 -9.85 -20.78
CA GLN A 389 -1.51 -10.13 -21.08
C GLN A 389 -0.65 -10.20 -19.79
N PRO A 390 0.58 -10.76 -19.85
CA PRO A 390 1.50 -10.71 -18.72
C PRO A 390 1.70 -9.29 -18.20
N GLY A 391 1.65 -9.10 -16.88
CA GLY A 391 1.75 -7.78 -16.25
C GLY A 391 0.47 -6.93 -16.29
N GLN A 392 -0.63 -7.44 -16.87
CA GLN A 392 -1.91 -6.74 -16.87
C GLN A 392 -2.83 -7.22 -15.74
N ALA A 393 -3.67 -6.30 -15.27
CA ALA A 393 -4.79 -6.56 -14.38
C ALA A 393 -5.98 -5.67 -14.74
N VAL A 394 -7.19 -6.06 -14.35
CA VAL A 394 -8.41 -5.25 -14.52
C VAL A 394 -9.12 -5.07 -13.19
N SER A 395 -9.71 -3.90 -13.00
CA SER A 395 -10.74 -3.68 -11.99
C SER A 395 -12.10 -3.69 -12.67
N LEU A 396 -13.02 -4.52 -12.20
CA LEU A 396 -14.34 -4.71 -12.79
C LEU A 396 -15.43 -4.67 -11.72
N PRO A 397 -16.48 -3.86 -11.89
CA PRO A 397 -17.67 -3.96 -11.05
C PRO A 397 -18.46 -5.23 -11.41
N GLY A 398 -18.96 -5.93 -10.39
CA GLY A 398 -19.83 -7.09 -10.51
C GLY A 398 -21.05 -6.99 -9.61
N SER A 399 -21.99 -7.92 -9.80
CA SER A 399 -23.19 -8.01 -8.95
C SER A 399 -23.56 -9.46 -8.62
N SER A 400 -23.68 -9.76 -7.33
CA SER A 400 -24.20 -11.03 -6.80
C SER A 400 -25.57 -10.77 -6.17
N GLY A 401 -26.63 -11.00 -6.93
CA GLY A 401 -27.98 -10.63 -6.51
C GLY A 401 -28.12 -9.12 -6.29
N VAL A 402 -28.41 -8.70 -5.06
CA VAL A 402 -28.53 -7.29 -4.68
C VAL A 402 -27.16 -6.67 -4.33
N GLN A 403 -26.17 -7.50 -4.00
CA GLN A 403 -24.86 -7.02 -3.58
C GLN A 403 -23.99 -6.64 -4.78
N ARG A 404 -23.33 -5.48 -4.69
CA ARG A 404 -22.34 -5.00 -5.67
C ARG A 404 -20.95 -5.19 -5.11
N PHE A 405 -20.01 -5.57 -5.98
CA PHE A 405 -18.61 -5.75 -5.59
C PHE A 405 -17.67 -5.27 -6.69
N ILE A 406 -16.39 -5.13 -6.37
CA ILE A 406 -15.32 -4.84 -7.33
C ILE A 406 -14.32 -6.00 -7.31
N ALA A 407 -14.08 -6.60 -8.48
CA ALA A 407 -13.04 -7.59 -8.66
C ALA A 407 -11.79 -6.95 -9.26
N VAL A 408 -10.63 -7.14 -8.62
CA VAL A 408 -9.32 -6.84 -9.19
C VAL A 408 -8.67 -8.16 -9.61
N LEU A 409 -8.56 -8.33 -10.92
CA LEU A 409 -8.18 -9.59 -11.55
C LEU A 409 -6.91 -9.42 -12.36
N GLY A 410 -5.88 -10.20 -12.03
CA GLY A 410 -4.61 -10.20 -12.75
C GLY A 410 -4.45 -11.42 -13.64
N ASN A 411 -3.55 -11.31 -14.62
CA ASN A 411 -2.98 -12.50 -15.27
C ASN A 411 -2.27 -13.43 -14.25
N GLY A 412 -1.69 -12.84 -13.20
CA GLY A 412 -1.17 -13.53 -12.02
C GLY A 412 -1.32 -12.69 -10.73
N ASN A 413 -0.99 -13.27 -9.56
CA ASN A 413 -1.11 -12.58 -8.27
C ASN A 413 -0.22 -11.34 -8.17
N ALA A 414 0.98 -11.40 -8.76
CA ALA A 414 1.89 -10.27 -8.82
C ALA A 414 1.29 -9.08 -9.60
N SER A 415 0.58 -9.34 -10.71
CA SER A 415 -0.10 -8.28 -11.46
C SER A 415 -1.19 -7.60 -10.65
N VAL A 416 -1.93 -8.34 -9.81
CA VAL A 416 -2.93 -7.77 -8.89
C VAL A 416 -2.26 -6.84 -7.89
N ALA A 417 -1.17 -7.30 -7.24
CA ALA A 417 -0.42 -6.47 -6.29
C ALA A 417 0.10 -5.19 -6.94
N SER A 418 0.72 -5.31 -8.11
CA SER A 418 1.23 -4.15 -8.85
C SER A 418 0.13 -3.19 -9.30
N ALA A 419 -1.04 -3.70 -9.69
CA ALA A 419 -2.19 -2.86 -10.04
C ALA A 419 -2.73 -2.09 -8.83
N VAL A 420 -2.76 -2.71 -7.64
CA VAL A 420 -3.07 -2.01 -6.40
C VAL A 420 -2.03 -0.93 -6.10
N GLU A 421 -0.74 -1.18 -6.28
CA GLU A 421 0.29 -0.14 -6.09
C GLU A 421 0.07 1.07 -7.01
N MET A 422 -0.37 0.85 -8.26
CA MET A 422 -0.67 1.94 -9.18
C MET A 422 -1.78 2.87 -8.68
N LEU A 423 -2.67 2.39 -7.79
CA LEU A 423 -3.72 3.20 -7.18
C LEU A 423 -3.20 4.31 -6.26
N ARG A 424 -1.91 4.29 -5.88
CA ARG A 424 -1.27 5.41 -5.16
C ARG A 424 -1.30 6.71 -5.94
N GLN A 425 -1.29 6.63 -7.27
CA GLN A 425 -1.35 7.81 -8.12
C GLN A 425 -2.78 8.38 -8.10
N PRO A 426 -2.97 9.67 -7.78
CA PRO A 426 -4.32 10.26 -7.67
C PRO A 426 -5.18 10.09 -8.94
N ALA A 427 -4.58 10.20 -10.13
CA ALA A 427 -5.27 9.99 -11.39
C ALA A 427 -5.79 8.55 -11.53
N THR A 428 -4.96 7.59 -11.16
CA THR A 428 -5.27 6.15 -11.22
C THR A 428 -6.35 5.76 -10.21
N TRP A 429 -6.29 6.30 -8.98
CA TRP A 429 -7.38 6.15 -8.00
C TRP A 429 -8.71 6.68 -8.54
N SER A 430 -8.71 7.86 -9.16
CA SER A 430 -9.92 8.43 -9.76
C SER A 430 -10.50 7.51 -10.84
N LEU A 431 -9.67 6.96 -11.72
CA LEU A 431 -10.12 6.00 -12.74
C LEU A 431 -10.73 4.73 -12.11
N PHE A 432 -10.05 4.14 -11.12
CA PHE A 432 -10.54 2.97 -10.40
C PHE A 432 -11.92 3.18 -9.79
N THR A 433 -12.18 4.36 -9.19
CA THR A 433 -13.48 4.66 -8.57
C THR A 433 -14.59 4.99 -9.57
N ARG A 434 -14.27 5.39 -10.80
CA ARG A 434 -15.26 5.75 -11.84
C ARG A 434 -15.87 4.54 -12.53
N GLY A 435 -15.12 3.44 -12.65
CA GLY A 435 -15.62 2.26 -13.35
C GLY A 435 -14.54 1.26 -13.77
N PRO A 436 -14.86 0.38 -14.73
CA PRO A 436 -13.94 -0.64 -15.20
C PRO A 436 -12.63 -0.03 -15.70
N THR A 437 -11.49 -0.55 -15.23
CA THR A 437 -10.16 0.00 -15.51
C THR A 437 -9.19 -1.13 -15.84
N LEU A 438 -8.42 -0.97 -16.91
CA LEU A 438 -7.28 -1.82 -17.25
C LEU A 438 -6.00 -1.19 -16.71
N PHE A 439 -5.21 -1.98 -15.99
CA PHE A 439 -3.90 -1.63 -15.47
C PHE A 439 -2.85 -2.39 -16.27
N ASP A 440 -1.91 -1.66 -16.86
CA ASP A 440 -0.73 -2.21 -17.50
C ASP A 440 0.50 -1.81 -16.68
N THR A 441 1.06 -2.77 -15.97
CA THR A 441 2.19 -2.52 -15.05
C THR A 441 3.51 -2.31 -15.79
N ALA A 442 3.65 -2.85 -17.00
CA ALA A 442 4.84 -2.66 -17.84
C ALA A 442 4.84 -1.24 -18.44
N ALA A 443 3.69 -0.80 -18.94
CA ALA A 443 3.50 0.57 -19.44
C ALA A 443 3.27 1.60 -18.32
N LYS A 444 3.10 1.16 -17.06
CA LYS A 444 2.70 1.98 -15.91
C LYS A 444 1.47 2.86 -16.22
N SER A 445 0.51 2.30 -16.94
CA SER A 445 -0.67 3.02 -17.40
C SER A 445 -1.97 2.41 -16.84
N ALA A 446 -2.93 3.28 -16.55
CA ALA A 446 -4.27 2.89 -16.18
C ALA A 446 -5.25 3.56 -17.15
N VAL A 447 -6.09 2.76 -17.81
CA VAL A 447 -7.03 3.26 -18.82
C VAL A 447 -8.45 2.76 -18.53
N PRO A 448 -9.48 3.59 -18.75
CA PRO A 448 -10.86 3.13 -18.72
C PRO A 448 -11.06 1.96 -19.68
N LEU A 449 -11.77 0.94 -19.23
CA LEU A 449 -12.09 -0.23 -20.04
C LEU A 449 -13.56 -0.19 -20.48
N THR A 450 -13.79 -0.20 -21.78
CA THR A 450 -15.14 -0.36 -22.32
C THR A 450 -15.54 -1.83 -22.20
N VAL A 451 -16.40 -2.13 -21.23
CA VAL A 451 -16.89 -3.50 -21.00
C VAL A 451 -18.29 -3.68 -21.57
N ALA A 452 -18.53 -4.83 -22.21
CA ALA A 452 -19.83 -5.18 -22.74
C ALA A 452 -20.54 -6.19 -21.82
N ARG A 453 -21.87 -6.13 -21.79
CA ARG A 453 -22.67 -7.21 -21.21
C ARG A 453 -22.50 -8.47 -22.06
N ARG A 454 -22.52 -9.63 -21.40
CA ARG A 454 -22.49 -10.92 -22.10
C ARG A 454 -23.76 -11.13 -22.90
N SER A 455 -23.60 -11.68 -24.11
CA SER A 455 -24.74 -12.14 -24.89
C SER A 455 -25.42 -13.32 -24.18
N PRO A 456 -26.74 -13.53 -24.37
CA PRO A 456 -27.45 -14.66 -23.75
C PRO A 456 -26.81 -16.03 -24.07
N VAL A 457 -26.29 -16.19 -25.29
CA VAL A 457 -25.60 -17.42 -25.73
C VAL A 457 -24.30 -17.63 -24.96
N ALA A 458 -23.50 -16.58 -24.76
CA ALA A 458 -22.27 -16.66 -23.97
C ALA A 458 -22.57 -16.96 -22.49
N THR A 459 -23.64 -16.38 -21.94
CA THR A 459 -24.12 -16.69 -20.59
C THR A 459 -24.55 -18.15 -20.47
N LEU A 460 -25.27 -18.69 -21.46
CA LEU A 460 -25.68 -20.09 -21.47
C LEU A 460 -24.47 -21.03 -21.55
N ARG A 461 -23.48 -20.73 -22.40
CA ARG A 461 -22.24 -21.52 -22.49
C ARG A 461 -21.51 -21.58 -21.14
N LEU A 462 -21.35 -20.45 -20.47
CA LEU A 462 -20.75 -20.40 -19.13
C LEU A 462 -21.58 -21.11 -18.06
N LEU A 463 -22.90 -21.14 -18.22
CA LEU A 463 -23.78 -21.88 -17.33
C LEU A 463 -23.64 -23.40 -17.53
N LEU A 464 -23.35 -23.84 -18.76
CA LEU A 464 -23.05 -25.23 -19.11
C LEU A 464 -21.59 -25.64 -18.84
N ASP A 465 -20.67 -24.69 -18.64
CA ASP A 465 -19.30 -25.00 -18.18
C ASP A 465 -19.28 -25.52 -16.73
N ASP A 466 -20.32 -25.23 -15.93
CA ASP A 466 -20.48 -25.83 -14.61
C ASP A 466 -20.91 -27.30 -14.76
N LEU A 467 -20.01 -28.22 -14.40
CA LEU A 467 -20.21 -29.66 -14.57
C LEU A 467 -21.53 -30.15 -13.96
N ARG A 468 -21.95 -29.59 -12.81
CA ARG A 468 -23.19 -30.00 -12.14
C ARG A 468 -24.42 -29.60 -12.95
N VAL A 469 -24.38 -28.40 -13.52
CA VAL A 469 -25.46 -27.86 -14.35
C VAL A 469 -25.51 -28.61 -15.69
N PHE A 470 -24.35 -28.83 -16.32
CA PHE A 470 -24.25 -29.60 -17.56
C PHE A 470 -24.91 -30.97 -17.44
N TRP A 471 -24.51 -31.76 -16.43
CA TRP A 471 -25.07 -33.09 -16.23
C TRP A 471 -26.57 -33.07 -15.95
N SER A 472 -27.04 -32.09 -15.18
CA SER A 472 -28.47 -31.95 -14.89
C SER A 472 -29.28 -31.66 -16.15
N VAL A 473 -28.82 -30.74 -17.00
CA VAL A 473 -29.46 -30.40 -18.29
C VAL A 473 -29.37 -31.56 -19.28
N PHE A 474 -28.23 -32.24 -19.34
CA PHE A 474 -28.01 -33.38 -20.24
C PHE A 474 -28.91 -34.57 -19.87
N VAL A 475 -29.01 -34.91 -18.58
CA VAL A 475 -29.92 -35.97 -18.11
C VAL A 475 -31.37 -35.63 -18.40
N ALA A 476 -31.80 -34.38 -18.16
CA ALA A 476 -33.15 -33.94 -18.50
C ALA A 476 -33.43 -34.07 -20.01
N LEU A 477 -32.47 -33.69 -20.86
CA LEU A 477 -32.56 -33.86 -22.32
C LEU A 477 -32.66 -35.34 -22.72
N LEU A 478 -31.88 -36.22 -22.11
CA LEU A 478 -31.94 -37.67 -22.37
C LEU A 478 -33.30 -38.28 -21.99
N VAL A 479 -33.90 -37.83 -20.88
CA VAL A 479 -35.23 -38.29 -20.44
C VAL A 479 -36.33 -37.76 -21.36
N LEU A 480 -36.21 -36.54 -21.87
CA LEU A 480 -37.17 -35.93 -22.79
C LEU A 480 -37.06 -36.45 -24.23
N LEU A 481 -35.88 -36.94 -24.64
CA LEU A 481 -35.62 -37.45 -25.99
C LEU A 481 -36.64 -38.52 -26.46
N PRO A 482 -36.92 -39.61 -25.70
CA PRO A 482 -37.89 -40.61 -26.12
C PRO A 482 -39.32 -40.06 -26.21
N ILE A 483 -39.69 -39.07 -25.39
CA ILE A 483 -41.00 -38.40 -25.45
C ILE A 483 -41.12 -37.65 -26.78
N PHE A 484 -40.11 -36.85 -27.13
CA PHE A 484 -40.07 -36.14 -28.42
C PHE A 484 -40.07 -37.09 -29.60
N LEU A 485 -39.27 -38.17 -29.54
CA LEU A 485 -39.22 -39.17 -30.60
C LEU A 485 -40.59 -39.84 -30.80
N ASN A 486 -41.28 -40.19 -29.71
CA ASN A 486 -42.61 -40.79 -29.78
C ASN A 486 -43.66 -39.82 -30.35
N VAL A 487 -43.66 -38.55 -29.93
CA VAL A 487 -44.59 -37.53 -30.44
C VAL A 487 -44.37 -37.28 -31.93
N THR A 488 -43.12 -37.14 -32.36
CA THR A 488 -42.80 -36.93 -33.79
C THR A 488 -43.13 -38.15 -34.65
N LEU A 489 -42.87 -39.37 -34.15
CA LEU A 489 -43.28 -40.61 -34.82
C LEU A 489 -44.80 -40.69 -34.97
N LYS A 490 -45.55 -40.41 -33.91
CA LYS A 490 -47.03 -40.38 -33.96
C LYS A 490 -47.54 -39.35 -34.97
N ALA A 491 -46.95 -38.16 -35.02
CA ALA A 491 -47.32 -37.13 -35.98
C ALA A 491 -47.02 -37.54 -37.43
N GLN A 492 -45.87 -38.18 -37.69
CA GLN A 492 -45.54 -38.71 -39.02
C GLN A 492 -46.47 -39.85 -39.45
N VAL A 493 -46.82 -40.76 -38.54
CA VAL A 493 -47.78 -41.84 -38.80
C VAL A 493 -49.15 -41.27 -39.13
N ALA A 494 -49.65 -40.31 -38.34
CA ALA A 494 -50.92 -39.65 -38.61
C ALA A 494 -50.94 -38.93 -39.98
N LYS A 495 -49.84 -38.25 -40.34
CA LYS A 495 -49.72 -37.58 -41.66
C LYS A 495 -49.73 -38.57 -42.82
N ARG A 496 -49.08 -39.73 -42.69
CA ARG A 496 -49.09 -40.79 -43.71
C ARG A 496 -50.47 -41.44 -43.87
N LEU A 497 -51.18 -41.68 -42.76
CA LEU A 497 -52.54 -42.21 -42.78
C LEU A 497 -53.55 -41.21 -43.36
N GLY A 498 -53.37 -39.90 -43.09
CA GLY A 498 -54.21 -38.85 -43.68
C GLY A 498 -53.98 -38.65 -45.19
N ALA A 499 -52.73 -38.76 -45.67
CA ALA A 499 -52.42 -38.63 -47.10
C ALA A 499 -52.90 -39.82 -47.94
N GLY A 500 -53.04 -41.01 -47.34
CA GLY A 500 -53.58 -42.21 -48.02
C GLY A 500 -55.07 -42.12 -48.38
N ASN A 501 -55.83 -41.22 -47.75
CA ASN A 501 -57.26 -41.05 -47.99
C ASN A 501 -57.60 -40.03 -49.11
N HIS A 502 -56.61 -39.47 -49.81
CA HIS A 502 -56.83 -38.47 -50.88
C HIS A 502 -56.35 -38.90 -52.27
N SER A 503 -55.92 -40.14 -52.47
CA SER A 503 -55.42 -40.64 -53.77
C SER A 503 -56.32 -41.65 -54.48
N SER A 504 -57.64 -41.64 -54.24
CA SER A 504 -58.61 -42.45 -55.00
C SER A 504 -59.79 -41.61 -55.50
N SER A 505 -59.51 -40.68 -56.41
CA SER A 505 -60.52 -40.12 -57.32
C SER A 505 -59.84 -39.67 -58.61
N SER A 506 -59.26 -40.62 -59.35
CA SER A 506 -58.98 -40.43 -60.77
C SER A 506 -60.11 -41.09 -61.54
N GLY A 507 -61.02 -40.24 -62.03
CA GLY A 507 -62.14 -40.62 -62.87
C GLY A 507 -61.70 -41.39 -64.11
N THR A 508 -62.40 -42.48 -64.36
CA THR A 508 -62.44 -43.19 -65.63
C THR A 508 -63.03 -42.27 -66.70
N PRO A 509 -62.39 -42.08 -67.86
CA PRO A 509 -63.01 -41.35 -68.97
C PRO A 509 -64.06 -42.25 -69.68
N PRO A 510 -65.19 -41.71 -70.14
CA PRO A 510 -66.14 -42.46 -70.95
C PRO A 510 -65.64 -42.63 -72.38
N LYS A 511 -65.87 -43.82 -72.94
CA LYS A 511 -65.83 -44.08 -74.39
C LYS A 511 -67.15 -43.64 -75.01
N GLN A 512 -67.11 -42.57 -75.81
CA GLN A 512 -67.64 -42.40 -77.17
C GLN A 512 -67.84 -40.92 -77.48
#